data_AF-A0A7X6SML1-F1
#
_entry.id   AF-A0A7X6SML1-F1
#
_cell.length_a   1.000
_cell.length_b   1.000
_cell.length_c   1.000
_cell.angle_alpha   90.00
_cell.angle_beta   90.00
_cell.angle_gamma   90.00
#
_symmetry.space_group_name_H-M   'P 1'
#
loop_
_entity.id
_entity.type
_entity.pdbx_description
1 polymer ?
#
loop_
_entity_poly.entity_id
_entity_poly.type
_entity_poly.pdbx_seq_one_letter_code
_entity_poly.pdbx_strand_id
1 'polypeptide(L)'
;MLKKITGAEFPLAKIFSSEFDYHIPAYQRPYAWTEEESGTLFDDLYDFFRTEDDDNYFLGSIVLIKEDNNPHSDVIDGQQRLTTLTILLAALASHFDGEVKDAFRGHLREPGNV
;
A
#
# COMPACT_ATOMS: atom_id res chain seq x y z
N MET A 1 13.85 20.85 17.61
CA MET A 1 14.38 20.71 16.24
C MET A 1 13.22 20.71 15.27
N LEU A 2 13.27 21.47 14.17
CA LEU A 2 12.32 21.28 13.07
C LEU A 2 12.54 19.86 12.50
N LYS A 3 11.52 19.01 12.57
CA LYS A 3 11.52 17.78 11.76
C LYS A 3 11.47 18.23 10.30
N LYS A 4 12.51 17.93 9.53
CA LYS A 4 12.53 18.22 8.08
C LYS A 4 11.50 17.34 7.39
N ILE A 5 10.71 17.93 6.50
CA ILE A 5 9.87 17.17 5.58
C ILE A 5 10.78 16.66 4.45
N THR A 6 10.70 15.37 4.17
CA THR A 6 11.44 14.70 3.09
C THR A 6 10.46 14.01 2.16
N GLY A 7 10.75 14.01 0.86
CA GLY A 7 9.97 13.30 -0.15
C GLY A 7 10.88 12.42 -1.00
N ALA A 8 10.39 11.25 -1.37
CA ALA A 8 11.06 10.30 -2.25
C ALA A 8 10.00 9.52 -3.04
N GLU A 9 10.37 9.10 -4.24
CA GLU A 9 9.55 8.22 -5.08
C GLU A 9 9.97 6.77 -4.84
N PHE A 10 8.98 5.90 -4.70
CA PHE A 10 9.22 4.47 -4.47
C PHE A 10 8.31 3.63 -5.37
N PRO A 11 8.82 2.54 -5.95
CA PRO A 11 7.96 1.58 -6.64
C PRO A 11 7.02 0.91 -5.65
N LEU A 12 5.87 0.46 -6.13
CA LEU A 12 4.83 -0.18 -5.30
C LEU A 12 5.38 -1.37 -4.50
N ALA A 13 6.24 -2.19 -5.11
CA ALA A 13 6.88 -3.32 -4.45
C ALA A 13 7.70 -2.92 -3.21
N LYS A 14 8.32 -1.74 -3.21
CA LYS A 14 9.08 -1.22 -2.08
C LYS A 14 8.16 -0.68 -0.98
N ILE A 15 7.05 -0.02 -1.35
CA ILE A 15 6.01 0.44 -0.42
C ILE A 15 5.44 -0.74 0.38
N PHE A 16 5.21 -1.91 -0.25
CA PHE A 16 4.72 -3.12 0.40
C PHE A 16 5.83 -4.08 0.87
N SER A 17 7.04 -3.57 1.14
CA SER A 17 8.17 -4.36 1.65
C SER A 17 8.36 -4.19 3.16
N SER A 18 9.27 -4.98 3.74
CA SER A 18 9.66 -4.87 5.15
C SER A 18 10.34 -3.55 5.53
N GLU A 19 10.62 -2.66 4.57
CA GLU A 19 11.11 -1.30 4.85
C GLU A 19 10.01 -0.38 5.43
N PHE A 20 8.73 -0.76 5.30
CA PHE A 20 7.58 -0.02 5.80
C PHE A 20 6.66 -0.92 6.63
N ASP A 21 6.62 -0.66 7.93
CA ASP A 21 5.64 -1.20 8.86
C ASP A 21 4.60 -0.10 9.14
N TYR A 22 3.42 -0.22 8.53
CA TYR A 22 2.39 0.81 8.59
C TYR A 22 1.53 0.71 9.84
N HIS A 23 1.61 1.74 10.67
CA HIS A 23 0.72 1.92 11.81
C HIS A 23 -0.36 2.96 11.48
N ILE A 24 -1.62 2.64 11.77
CA ILE A 24 -2.75 3.56 11.61
C ILE A 24 -3.06 4.18 12.98
N PRO A 25 -2.73 5.46 13.22
CA PRO A 25 -2.97 6.08 14.52
C PRO A 25 -4.45 6.20 14.84
N ALA A 26 -4.81 6.17 16.12
CA ALA A 26 -6.21 6.19 16.58
C ALA A 26 -7.02 7.44 16.16
N TYR A 27 -6.35 8.53 15.79
CA TYR A 27 -7.00 9.76 15.30
C TYR A 27 -7.38 9.69 13.81
N GLN A 28 -6.93 8.67 13.09
CA GLN A 28 -7.32 8.48 11.70
C GLN A 28 -8.76 7.99 11.58
N ARG A 29 -9.40 8.36 10.48
CA ARG A 29 -10.77 7.91 10.19
C ARG A 29 -10.80 6.42 9.78
N PRO A 30 -11.89 5.71 10.04
CA PRO A 30 -12.11 4.37 9.51
C PRO A 30 -12.02 4.33 7.98
N TYR A 31 -11.83 3.12 7.44
CA TYR A 31 -11.97 2.91 6.01
C TYR A 31 -13.38 3.31 5.55
N ALA A 32 -13.47 4.11 4.50
CA ALA A 32 -14.71 4.75 4.07
C ALA A 32 -14.86 4.86 2.54
N TRP A 33 -13.85 4.44 1.77
CA TRP A 33 -13.99 4.34 0.32
C TRP A 33 -15.05 3.28 -0.04
N THR A 34 -15.89 3.65 -1.00
CA THR A 34 -16.95 2.80 -1.54
C THR A 34 -16.48 2.13 -2.84
N GLU A 35 -17.40 1.40 -3.48
CA GLU A 35 -17.18 0.83 -4.81
C GLU A 35 -16.85 1.90 -5.86
N GLU A 36 -17.34 3.13 -5.70
CA GLU A 36 -17.04 4.22 -6.64
C GLU A 36 -15.55 4.62 -6.59
N GLU A 37 -15.02 4.94 -5.40
CA GLU A 37 -13.61 5.36 -5.27
C GLU A 37 -12.64 4.20 -5.51
N SER A 38 -12.98 3.00 -5.02
CA SER A 38 -12.16 1.81 -5.25
C SER A 38 -12.19 1.35 -6.71
N GLY A 39 -13.34 1.46 -7.38
CA GLY A 39 -13.49 1.19 -8.80
C GLY A 39 -12.65 2.15 -9.63
N THR A 40 -12.68 3.45 -9.32
CA THR A 40 -11.84 4.46 -9.99
C THR A 40 -10.35 4.11 -9.89
N LEU A 41 -9.86 3.77 -8.69
CA LEU A 41 -8.46 3.35 -8.52
C LEU A 41 -8.12 2.11 -9.36
N PHE A 42 -9.03 1.14 -9.42
CA PHE A 42 -8.81 -0.09 -10.17
C PHE A 42 -8.81 0.15 -11.68
N ASP A 43 -9.77 0.93 -12.18
CA ASP A 43 -9.88 1.28 -13.59
C ASP A 43 -8.63 2.02 -14.05
N ASP A 44 -8.16 3.00 -13.27
CA ASP A 44 -6.91 3.73 -13.56
C ASP A 44 -5.69 2.79 -13.66
N LEU A 45 -5.56 1.87 -12.70
CA LEU A 45 -4.48 0.88 -12.67
C LEU A 45 -4.55 -0.08 -13.85
N TYR A 46 -5.75 -0.54 -14.19
CA TYR A 46 -5.98 -1.49 -15.26
C TYR A 46 -5.79 -0.87 -16.64
N ASP A 47 -6.27 0.36 -16.83
CA ASP A 47 -6.07 1.10 -18.07
C ASP A 47 -4.58 1.37 -18.29
N PHE A 48 -3.88 1.85 -17.26
CA PHE A 48 -2.42 2.04 -17.32
C PHE A 48 -1.67 0.76 -17.70
N PHE A 49 -2.00 -0.38 -17.06
CA PHE A 49 -1.42 -1.68 -17.37
C PHE A 49 -1.64 -2.11 -18.84
N ARG A 50 -2.70 -1.63 -19.49
CA ARG A 50 -3.03 -2.00 -20.87
C ARG A 50 -2.42 -1.09 -21.93
N THR A 51 -2.12 0.17 -21.60
CA THR A 51 -1.77 1.17 -22.61
C THR A 51 -0.31 1.58 -22.60
N GLU A 52 0.38 1.47 -21.45
CA GLU A 52 1.74 1.98 -21.28
C GLU A 52 2.72 0.84 -20.95
N ASP A 53 3.74 0.64 -21.78
CA ASP A 53 4.77 -0.40 -21.57
C ASP A 53 6.04 0.13 -20.87
N ASP A 54 6.29 1.44 -20.85
CA ASP A 54 7.60 2.01 -20.45
C ASP A 54 7.55 3.16 -19.43
N ASP A 55 6.35 3.66 -19.09
CA ASP A 55 6.19 4.75 -18.11
C ASP A 55 5.85 4.23 -16.70
N ASN A 56 5.89 5.12 -15.70
CA ASN A 56 5.46 4.81 -14.33
C ASN A 56 4.15 5.52 -14.00
N TYR A 57 3.17 4.79 -13.45
CA TYR A 57 1.93 5.38 -12.95
C TYR A 57 2.14 6.01 -11.58
N PHE A 58 1.76 7.29 -11.43
CA PHE A 58 1.82 7.97 -10.14
C PHE A 58 0.55 7.68 -9.31
N LEU A 59 0.67 6.78 -8.34
CA LEU A 59 -0.43 6.40 -7.43
C LEU A 59 -0.80 7.47 -6.38
N GLY A 60 -0.18 8.64 -6.42
CA GLY A 60 -0.36 9.69 -5.43
C GLY A 60 0.59 9.56 -4.23
N SER A 61 0.70 10.64 -3.45
CA SER A 61 1.60 10.72 -2.29
C SER A 61 1.02 10.04 -1.06
N ILE A 62 1.84 9.33 -0.30
CA ILE A 62 1.53 8.85 1.05
C ILE A 62 2.32 9.71 2.03
N VAL A 63 1.68 10.21 3.09
CA VAL A 63 2.34 11.04 4.11
C VAL A 63 2.50 10.22 5.38
N LEU A 64 3.73 10.10 5.85
CA LEU A 64 4.10 9.26 7.00
C LEU A 64 4.88 10.07 8.03
N ILE A 65 4.76 9.69 9.30
CA ILE A 65 5.79 9.97 10.31
C ILE A 65 6.64 8.71 10.45
N LYS A 66 7.91 8.81 10.03
CA LYS A 66 8.87 7.71 10.00
C LYS A 66 10.23 8.22 10.45
N GLU A 67 10.98 7.40 11.20
CA GLU A 67 12.36 7.67 11.57
C GLU A 67 13.33 6.98 10.60
N ASP A 68 14.49 7.57 10.36
CA ASP A 68 15.51 6.98 9.50
C ASP A 68 15.95 5.62 10.06
N ASN A 69 16.04 4.61 9.18
CA ASN A 69 16.38 3.21 9.52
C ASN A 69 15.40 2.51 10.48
N ASN A 70 14.19 3.04 10.66
CA ASN A 70 13.12 2.38 11.41
C ASN A 70 11.96 2.04 10.45
N PRO A 71 11.53 0.78 10.32
CA PRO A 71 10.41 0.42 9.44
C PRO A 71 9.08 1.03 9.90
N HIS A 72 8.91 1.26 11.20
CA HIS A 72 7.69 1.82 11.77
C HIS A 72 7.32 3.17 11.15
N SER A 73 6.09 3.25 10.63
CA SER A 73 5.60 4.35 9.80
C SER A 73 4.15 4.68 10.17
N ASP A 74 3.94 5.77 10.91
CA ASP A 74 2.60 6.27 11.23
C ASP A 74 1.98 6.92 9.99
N VAL A 75 0.80 6.44 9.57
CA VAL A 75 0.11 6.98 8.40
C VAL A 75 -0.64 8.26 8.75
N ILE A 76 -0.28 9.35 8.08
CA ILE A 76 -0.94 10.66 8.20
C ILE A 76 -1.92 10.89 7.05
N ASP A 77 -1.54 10.49 5.83
CA ASP A 77 -2.39 10.54 4.64
C ASP A 77 -2.09 9.37 3.69
N GLY A 78 -3.07 8.98 2.89
CA GLY A 78 -2.99 7.85 1.97
C GLY A 78 -3.52 6.52 2.53
N GLN A 79 -4.07 6.51 3.76
CA GLN A 79 -4.59 5.30 4.41
C GLN A 79 -5.63 4.56 3.55
N GLN A 80 -6.63 5.25 3.00
CA GLN A 80 -7.70 4.61 2.24
C GLN A 80 -7.14 3.86 1.03
N ARG A 81 -6.25 4.52 0.29
CA ARG A 81 -5.55 3.94 -0.86
C ARG A 81 -4.66 2.76 -0.46
N LEU A 82 -3.88 2.88 0.61
CA LEU A 82 -3.07 1.77 1.13
C LEU A 82 -3.95 0.56 1.46
N THR A 83 -5.06 0.77 2.17
CA THR A 83 -6.01 -0.30 2.51
C THR A 83 -6.62 -0.93 1.26
N THR A 84 -7.07 -0.14 0.29
CA THR A 84 -7.66 -0.66 -0.96
C THR A 84 -6.66 -1.46 -1.78
N LEU A 85 -5.41 -0.99 -1.88
CA LEU A 85 -4.33 -1.74 -2.54
C LEU A 85 -4.04 -3.06 -1.82
N THR A 86 -4.02 -3.08 -0.48
CA THR A 86 -3.88 -4.31 0.30
C THR A 86 -5.01 -5.30 0.02
N ILE A 87 -6.26 -4.82 -0.06
CA ILE A 87 -7.42 -5.64 -0.40
C ILE A 87 -7.29 -6.22 -1.81
N LEU A 88 -6.89 -5.39 -2.79
CA LEU A 88 -6.65 -5.83 -4.16
C LEU A 88 -5.57 -6.92 -4.22
N LEU A 89 -4.43 -6.71 -3.57
CA LEU A 89 -3.37 -7.72 -3.49
C LEU A 89 -3.85 -9.01 -2.83
N ALA A 90 -4.68 -8.92 -1.79
CA ALA A 90 -5.27 -10.09 -1.13
C ALA A 90 -6.27 -10.83 -2.02
N ALA A 91 -7.08 -10.11 -2.80
CA ALA A 91 -7.99 -10.70 -3.78
C ALA A 91 -7.21 -11.43 -4.88
N LEU A 92 -6.18 -10.79 -5.46
CA LEU A 92 -5.30 -11.41 -6.45
C LEU A 92 -4.61 -12.66 -5.87
N ALA A 93 -4.08 -12.56 -4.65
CA ALA A 93 -3.48 -13.70 -3.94
C ALA A 93 -4.45 -14.88 -3.78
N SER A 94 -5.74 -14.61 -3.58
CA SER A 94 -6.75 -15.66 -3.44
C SER A 94 -6.99 -16.47 -4.71
N HIS A 95 -6.73 -15.86 -5.88
CA HIS A 95 -6.84 -16.49 -7.21
C HIS A 95 -5.61 -17.29 -7.62
N PHE A 96 -4.48 -17.18 -6.89
CA PHE A 96 -3.33 -18.04 -7.10
C PHE A 96 -3.44 -19.32 -6.27
N ASP A 97 -2.76 -20.37 -6.75
CA ASP A 97 -2.66 -21.67 -6.10
C ASP A 97 -1.19 -22.08 -5.91
N GLY A 98 -0.95 -23.05 -5.02
CA GLY A 98 0.39 -23.59 -4.73
C GLY A 98 1.34 -22.55 -4.12
N GLU A 99 2.62 -22.67 -4.48
CA GLU A 99 3.72 -21.88 -3.91
C GLU A 99 3.53 -20.36 -4.08
N VAL A 100 2.89 -19.94 -5.17
CA VAL A 100 2.60 -18.52 -5.43
C VAL A 100 1.64 -17.96 -4.39
N LYS A 101 0.58 -18.72 -4.06
CA LYS A 101 -0.39 -18.33 -3.02
C LYS A 101 0.30 -18.17 -1.66
N ASP A 102 1.17 -19.11 -1.32
CA ASP A 102 1.87 -19.11 -0.02
C ASP A 102 2.87 -17.96 0.08
N ALA A 103 3.58 -17.64 -1.00
CA ALA A 103 4.45 -16.46 -1.06
C ALA A 103 3.67 -15.16 -0.82
N PHE A 104 2.55 -14.95 -1.55
CA PHE A 104 1.70 -13.76 -1.36
C PHE A 104 1.13 -13.68 0.06
N ARG A 105 0.69 -14.81 0.63
CA ARG A 105 0.17 -14.84 2.01
C ARG A 105 1.22 -14.45 3.04
N GLY A 106 2.48 -14.83 2.83
CA GLY A 106 3.60 -14.43 3.69
C GLY A 106 3.89 -12.93 3.67
N HIS A 107 3.57 -12.25 2.56
CA HIS A 107 3.73 -10.79 2.44
C HIS A 107 2.51 -10.01 2.95
N LEU A 108 1.32 -10.60 2.89
CA LEU A 108 0.06 -9.95 3.30
C LEU A 108 -0.30 -10.17 4.77
N ARG A 109 0.31 -11.17 5.41
CA ARG A 109 -0.01 -11.55 6.79
C ARG A 109 1.25 -11.62 7.62
N GLU A 110 1.30 -10.80 8.65
CA GLU A 110 2.20 -11.05 9.76
C GLU A 110 1.62 -12.16 10.64
N PRO A 111 2.44 -13.12 11.11
CA PRO A 111 2.01 -14.05 12.14
C PRO A 111 1.60 -13.22 13.37
N GLY A 112 0.32 -13.25 13.73
CA GLY A 112 -0.13 -12.61 14.96
C GLY A 112 0.60 -13.21 16.17
N ASN A 113 0.86 -12.40 17.19
CA ASN A 113 1.28 -12.88 18.52
C ASN A 113 0.12 -13.63 19.19
N VAL A 114 -0.20 -14.83 18.72
CA VAL A 114 -1.15 -15.75 19.34
C VAL A 114 -0.46 -17.05 19.70
#